data_AF-A0A2R7TBD5-F1
#
_entry.id   AF-A0A2R7TBD5-F1
#
_cell.length_a   1.000
_cell.length_b   1.000
_cell.length_c   1.000
_cell.angle_alpha   90.00
_cell.angle_beta   90.00
_cell.angle_gamma   90.00
#
_symmetry.space_group_name_H-M   'P 1'
#
loop_
_entity.id
_entity.type
_entity.pdbx_description
1 polymer ?
#
loop_
_entity_poly.entity_id
_entity_poly.type
_entity_poly.pdbx_seq_one_letter_code
_entity_poly.pdbx_strand_id
1 'polypeptide(L)'
;PVAPRQKDVDWQANLHDPVLIAKVAASKAVFFSGGAQEHIVDTLQPGGEPTAMLKAIRQVFDGGGVVAGTSAGAAIMSRIMFRDAPDNMQILKGQWRDKREYDRGLSFVSPGLFVDQHFLKRGRIGRMLPAMRALGYTMGLGVEENTAAVVKGNEVEIVGGRGALLVDLSEASSDAGLPAFNLRGAVISYLDRGDRHDLKTGVTTPAAHKLRDQKLDPAAADYRPHLQFDHYFLDILADNMIVTAMSQLLEGRSPEVRGLAYRVRPRPGDLSPELGFEFRLYKGPGTVGWFSNALGGDDYTVLKVRLDVTPVRMASPLFTPLSAN
;
A
#
# COMPACT_ATOMS: atom_id res chain seq x y z
N PRO A 1 -12.66 -8.60 25.95
CA PRO A 1 -11.75 -8.10 24.87
C PRO A 1 -11.46 -6.62 25.12
N VAL A 2 -10.30 -6.12 24.70
CA VAL A 2 -10.01 -4.68 24.75
C VAL A 2 -10.57 -4.05 23.48
N ALA A 3 -11.85 -3.65 23.53
CA ALA A 3 -12.62 -3.22 22.35
C ALA A 3 -13.48 -1.98 22.67
N PRO A 4 -12.96 -0.75 22.48
CA PRO A 4 -13.60 0.50 22.93
C PRO A 4 -15.01 0.79 22.38
N ARG A 5 -15.39 0.19 21.25
CA ARG A 5 -16.68 0.40 20.57
C ARG A 5 -17.62 -0.79 20.71
N GLN A 6 -17.20 -1.87 21.38
CA GLN A 6 -18.06 -3.04 21.57
C GLN A 6 -19.06 -2.77 22.69
N LYS A 7 -20.36 -2.91 22.39
CA LYS A 7 -21.41 -2.79 23.39
C LYS A 7 -21.21 -3.85 24.48
N ASP A 8 -21.57 -3.48 25.71
CA ASP A 8 -21.58 -4.37 26.87
C ASP A 8 -20.21 -4.93 27.27
N VAL A 9 -19.12 -4.28 26.84
CA VAL A 9 -17.74 -4.62 27.22
C VAL A 9 -17.13 -3.46 28.00
N ASP A 10 -16.76 -3.71 29.25
CA ASP A 10 -15.88 -2.82 30.01
C ASP A 10 -14.43 -3.00 29.54
N TRP A 11 -14.09 -2.28 28.47
CA TRP A 11 -12.75 -2.36 27.89
C TRP A 11 -11.69 -1.76 28.81
N GLN A 12 -12.04 -0.80 29.67
CA GLN A 12 -11.10 -0.19 30.61
C GLN A 12 -10.73 -1.18 31.71
N ALA A 13 -11.72 -1.87 32.28
CA ALA A 13 -11.46 -2.95 33.21
C ALA A 13 -10.60 -4.05 32.56
N ASN A 14 -10.94 -4.47 31.34
CA ASN A 14 -10.15 -5.47 30.60
C ASN A 14 -8.71 -5.01 30.31
N LEU A 15 -8.51 -3.73 29.96
CA LEU A 15 -7.18 -3.19 29.64
C LEU A 15 -6.23 -3.25 30.83
N HIS A 16 -6.77 -3.18 32.05
CA HIS A 16 -6.03 -3.15 33.30
C HIS A 16 -6.13 -4.43 34.14
N ASP A 17 -6.86 -5.44 33.67
CA ASP A 17 -7.02 -6.72 34.38
C ASP A 17 -5.70 -7.54 34.34
N PRO A 18 -5.04 -7.75 35.49
CA PRO A 18 -3.78 -8.50 35.55
C PRO A 18 -3.92 -9.96 35.11
N VAL A 19 -5.08 -10.59 35.31
CA VAL A 19 -5.32 -11.98 34.88
C VAL A 19 -5.40 -12.05 33.37
N LEU A 20 -6.10 -11.10 32.73
CA LEU A 20 -6.17 -11.03 31.28
C LEU A 20 -4.81 -10.70 30.66
N ILE A 21 -4.07 -9.76 31.23
CA ILE A 21 -2.71 -9.41 30.79
C ILE A 21 -1.79 -10.64 30.83
N ALA A 22 -1.79 -11.39 31.94
CA ALA A 22 -1.01 -12.62 32.07
C ALA A 22 -1.42 -13.68 31.04
N LYS A 23 -2.73 -13.82 30.78
CA LYS A 23 -3.25 -14.71 29.75
C LYS A 23 -2.78 -14.31 28.35
N VAL A 24 -2.76 -13.02 28.03
CA VAL A 24 -2.22 -12.50 26.77
C VAL A 24 -0.74 -12.80 26.66
N ALA A 25 0.06 -12.49 27.69
CA ALA A 25 1.51 -12.76 27.70
C ALA A 25 1.86 -14.25 27.51
N ALA A 26 1.00 -15.16 27.97
CA ALA A 26 1.16 -16.61 27.79
C ALA A 26 0.63 -17.15 26.45
N SER A 27 0.00 -16.30 25.63
CA SER A 27 -0.59 -16.71 24.35
C SER A 27 0.46 -16.93 23.26
N LYS A 28 0.07 -17.62 22.19
CA LYS A 28 0.92 -17.83 21.00
C LYS A 28 0.61 -16.89 19.84
N ALA A 29 -0.56 -16.25 19.89
CA ALA A 29 -0.97 -15.29 18.89
C ALA A 29 -1.87 -14.21 19.49
N VAL A 30 -1.80 -13.01 18.91
CA VAL A 30 -2.69 -11.89 19.17
C VAL A 30 -3.23 -11.40 17.83
N PHE A 31 -4.55 -11.19 17.75
CA PHE A 31 -5.22 -10.71 16.55
C PHE A 31 -5.90 -9.37 16.80
N PHE A 32 -5.58 -8.37 15.96
CA PHE A 32 -6.22 -7.06 15.94
C PHE A 32 -7.33 -7.03 14.89
N SER A 33 -8.57 -6.85 15.31
CA SER A 33 -9.70 -6.70 14.40
C SER A 33 -9.63 -5.37 13.61
N GLY A 34 -10.52 -5.25 12.62
CA GLY A 34 -10.79 -3.97 11.96
C GLY A 34 -11.52 -2.97 12.84
N GLY A 35 -11.80 -1.79 12.27
CA GLY A 35 -12.40 -0.65 12.96
C GLY A 35 -11.65 0.63 12.61
N ALA A 36 -11.47 1.51 13.60
CA ALA A 36 -10.64 2.70 13.48
C ALA A 36 -9.29 2.48 14.19
N GLN A 37 -8.19 2.63 13.46
CA GLN A 37 -6.84 2.37 13.96
C GLN A 37 -6.42 3.31 15.08
N GLU A 38 -6.91 4.55 15.10
CA GLU A 38 -6.73 5.46 16.23
C GLU A 38 -7.25 4.87 17.54
N HIS A 39 -8.38 4.16 17.52
CA HIS A 39 -8.91 3.55 18.74
C HIS A 39 -7.99 2.44 19.27
N ILE A 40 -7.30 1.73 18.38
CA ILE A 40 -6.33 0.70 18.78
C ILE A 40 -5.13 1.38 19.48
N VAL A 41 -4.54 2.38 18.83
CA VAL A 41 -3.33 3.06 19.35
C VAL A 41 -3.64 3.89 20.58
N ASP A 42 -4.70 4.70 20.57
CA ASP A 42 -5.06 5.56 21.71
C ASP A 42 -5.43 4.73 22.96
N THR A 43 -5.91 3.49 22.77
CA THR A 43 -6.22 2.55 23.87
C THR A 43 -4.98 1.86 24.42
N LEU A 44 -4.12 1.35 23.52
CA LEU A 44 -2.98 0.52 23.92
C LEU A 44 -1.71 1.33 24.22
N GLN A 45 -1.63 2.54 23.69
CA GLN A 45 -0.49 3.45 23.80
C GLN A 45 -0.93 4.92 24.01
N PRO A 46 -1.75 5.22 25.04
CA PRO A 46 -2.24 6.57 25.31
C PRO A 46 -1.08 7.54 25.51
N GLY A 47 -1.14 8.70 24.84
CA GLY A 47 -0.08 9.72 24.92
C GLY A 47 1.27 9.28 24.35
N GLY A 48 1.33 8.14 23.66
CA GLY A 48 2.58 7.55 23.19
C GLY A 48 3.24 6.57 24.18
N GLU A 49 2.64 6.34 25.35
CA GLU A 49 3.19 5.46 26.38
C GLU A 49 2.52 4.08 26.37
N PRO A 50 3.28 2.98 26.30
CA PRO A 50 2.71 1.64 26.20
C PRO A 50 2.05 1.18 27.51
N THR A 51 0.79 0.76 27.40
CA THR A 51 0.06 0.10 28.50
C THR A 51 0.67 -1.25 28.88
N ALA A 52 0.33 -1.77 30.07
CA ALA A 52 0.70 -3.13 30.46
C ALA A 52 0.17 -4.19 29.48
N MET A 53 -1.02 -3.99 28.93
CA MET A 53 -1.59 -4.84 27.87
C MET A 53 -0.72 -4.82 26.61
N LEU A 54 -0.30 -3.64 26.12
CA LEU A 54 0.58 -3.55 24.96
C LEU A 54 1.94 -4.21 25.21
N LYS A 55 2.50 -4.06 26.42
CA LYS A 55 3.74 -4.74 26.82
C LYS A 55 3.59 -6.26 26.78
N ALA A 56 2.46 -6.80 27.22
CA ALA A 56 2.17 -8.24 27.12
C ALA A 56 2.02 -8.72 25.66
N ILE A 57 1.38 -7.93 24.79
CA ILE A 57 1.30 -8.24 23.35
C ILE A 57 2.70 -8.25 22.71
N ARG A 58 3.55 -7.28 23.06
CA ARG A 58 4.95 -7.25 22.63
C ARG A 58 5.74 -8.46 23.12
N GLN A 59 5.54 -8.88 24.36
CA GLN A 59 6.14 -10.10 24.89
C GLN A 59 5.78 -11.34 24.06
N VAL A 60 4.53 -11.45 23.59
CA VAL A 60 4.13 -12.54 22.67
C VAL A 60 4.92 -12.47 21.37
N PHE A 61 5.00 -11.28 20.76
CA PHE A 61 5.72 -11.06 19.51
C PHE A 61 7.23 -11.34 19.64
N ASP A 62 7.87 -10.75 20.65
CA ASP A 62 9.30 -10.90 20.94
C ASP A 62 9.65 -12.35 21.31
N GLY A 63 8.70 -13.09 21.89
CA GLY A 63 8.79 -14.52 22.18
C GLY A 63 8.59 -15.43 20.96
N GLY A 64 8.46 -14.88 19.75
CA GLY A 64 8.25 -15.64 18.50
C GLY A 64 6.79 -16.03 18.24
N GLY A 65 5.84 -15.47 18.99
CA GLY A 65 4.41 -15.58 18.72
C GLY A 65 3.97 -14.70 17.55
N VAL A 66 2.73 -14.91 17.10
CA VAL A 66 2.18 -14.21 15.93
C VAL A 66 1.37 -13.00 16.35
N VAL A 67 1.66 -11.83 15.78
CA VAL A 67 0.78 -10.66 15.84
C VAL A 67 0.19 -10.44 14.46
N ALA A 68 -1.13 -10.52 14.36
CA ALA A 68 -1.87 -10.38 13.10
C ALA A 68 -2.93 -9.29 13.22
N GLY A 69 -3.33 -8.70 12.10
CA GLY A 69 -4.39 -7.70 12.10
C GLY A 69 -4.99 -7.47 10.73
N THR A 70 -6.26 -7.06 10.70
CA THR A 70 -7.01 -6.75 9.47
C THR A 70 -7.51 -5.31 9.48
N SER A 71 -7.52 -4.64 8.31
CA SER A 71 -7.88 -3.23 8.15
C SER A 71 -7.14 -2.33 9.16
N ALA A 72 -7.80 -1.82 10.19
CA ALA A 72 -7.15 -1.02 11.23
C ALA A 72 -5.98 -1.76 11.91
N GLY A 73 -6.16 -3.06 12.17
CA GLY A 73 -5.11 -3.92 12.71
C GLY A 73 -3.89 -4.06 11.79
N ALA A 74 -4.05 -3.95 10.47
CA ALA A 74 -2.93 -3.95 9.54
C ALA A 74 -2.21 -2.59 9.49
N ALA A 75 -2.96 -1.49 9.56
CA ALA A 75 -2.42 -0.13 9.52
C ALA A 75 -1.48 0.18 10.70
N ILE A 76 -1.76 -0.38 11.88
CA ILE A 76 -0.93 -0.17 13.08
C ILE A 76 0.41 -0.93 13.06
N MET A 77 0.66 -1.79 12.06
CA MET A 77 1.83 -2.67 12.10
C MET A 77 3.14 -1.89 11.89
N SER A 78 3.15 -0.85 11.07
CA SER A 78 4.33 0.01 10.85
C SER A 78 4.53 1.05 11.96
N ARG A 79 5.70 1.71 11.96
CA ARG A 79 6.03 2.77 12.92
C ARG A 79 5.11 3.99 12.81
N ILE A 80 4.72 4.33 11.59
CA ILE A 80 3.71 5.34 11.30
C ILE A 80 2.50 4.65 10.68
N MET A 81 1.32 5.17 10.96
CA MET A 81 0.06 4.78 10.33
C MET A 81 -0.68 6.02 9.87
N PHE A 82 -1.52 5.87 8.85
CA PHE A 82 -2.59 6.84 8.61
C PHE A 82 -3.70 6.67 9.65
N ARG A 83 -4.26 7.76 10.19
CA ARG A 83 -5.53 7.72 10.94
C ARG A 83 -6.69 7.51 9.95
N ASP A 84 -7.95 7.41 10.37
CA ASP A 84 -9.04 6.97 9.47
C ASP A 84 -9.08 7.69 8.09
N ALA A 85 -9.27 6.88 7.06
CA ALA A 85 -9.21 7.10 5.61
C ALA A 85 -8.78 8.50 5.09
N PRO A 86 -7.50 8.90 5.22
CA PRO A 86 -6.98 10.06 4.50
C PRO A 86 -7.16 9.87 3.01
N ASP A 87 -7.68 10.94 2.42
CA ASP A 87 -8.01 11.09 1.03
C ASP A 87 -6.74 11.18 0.17
N ASN A 88 -6.57 10.29 -0.81
CA ASN A 88 -5.37 10.26 -1.65
C ASN A 88 -5.04 11.62 -2.26
N MET A 89 -6.05 12.33 -2.77
CA MET A 89 -5.82 13.64 -3.39
C MET A 89 -5.40 14.69 -2.37
N GLN A 90 -5.92 14.63 -1.15
CA GLN A 90 -5.50 15.52 -0.07
C GLN A 90 -4.01 15.30 0.26
N ILE A 91 -3.57 14.05 0.37
CA ILE A 91 -2.16 13.73 0.69
C ILE A 91 -1.23 14.07 -0.47
N LEU A 92 -1.62 13.77 -1.72
CA LEU A 92 -0.87 14.16 -2.92
C LEU A 92 -0.67 15.69 -3.00
N LYS A 93 -1.69 16.46 -2.61
CA LYS A 93 -1.63 17.93 -2.53
C LYS A 93 -0.83 18.45 -1.32
N GLY A 94 -0.26 17.57 -0.48
CA GLY A 94 0.49 17.97 0.70
C GLY A 94 -0.35 18.51 1.86
N GLN A 95 -1.66 18.25 1.87
CA GLN A 95 -2.61 18.83 2.83
C GLN A 95 -2.91 17.90 4.03
N TRP A 96 -1.90 17.56 4.83
CA TRP A 96 -2.00 16.58 5.92
C TRP A 96 -1.07 16.93 7.09
N ARG A 97 -1.41 16.48 8.29
CA ARG A 97 -0.80 16.91 9.56
C ARG A 97 -0.57 15.74 10.49
N ASP A 98 0.52 15.85 11.25
CA ASP A 98 0.85 14.95 12.35
C ASP A 98 -0.28 14.91 13.39
N LYS A 99 -0.53 13.71 13.93
CA LYS A 99 -1.59 13.38 14.90
C LYS A 99 -3.02 13.65 14.44
N ARG A 100 -3.22 13.98 13.15
CA ARG A 100 -4.55 14.19 12.56
C ARG A 100 -4.80 13.22 11.42
N GLU A 101 -4.07 13.36 10.33
CA GLU A 101 -4.21 12.49 9.17
C GLU A 101 -3.26 11.27 9.26
N TYR A 102 -2.16 11.39 10.00
CA TYR A 102 -1.26 10.29 10.34
C TYR A 102 -0.82 10.37 11.80
N ASP A 103 -0.35 9.26 12.36
CA ASP A 103 0.19 9.16 13.72
C ASP A 103 1.14 7.95 13.84
N ARG A 104 1.68 7.70 15.02
CA ARG A 104 2.41 6.48 15.35
C ARG A 104 1.51 5.24 15.20
N GLY A 105 2.07 4.18 14.63
CA GLY A 105 1.55 2.82 14.80
C GLY A 105 2.20 2.12 16.00
N LEU A 106 1.99 0.81 16.11
CA LEU A 106 2.50 -0.01 17.22
C LEU A 106 3.86 -0.67 16.93
N SER A 107 4.35 -0.61 15.69
CA SER A 107 5.69 -1.06 15.26
C SER A 107 5.94 -2.57 15.42
N PHE A 108 5.09 -3.40 14.83
CA PHE A 108 5.24 -4.86 14.73
C PHE A 108 5.93 -5.33 13.43
N VAL A 109 6.29 -4.41 12.53
CA VAL A 109 7.21 -4.68 11.41
C VAL A 109 8.47 -3.82 11.52
N SER A 110 9.47 -4.11 10.68
CA SER A 110 10.72 -3.34 10.61
C SER A 110 10.44 -1.83 10.54
N PRO A 111 11.19 -0.98 11.28
CA PRO A 111 10.98 0.48 11.26
C PRO A 111 11.08 1.13 9.87
N GLY A 112 11.73 0.46 8.93
CA GLY A 112 11.88 0.91 7.53
C GLY A 112 10.76 0.48 6.59
N LEU A 113 9.79 -0.32 7.05
CA LEU A 113 8.65 -0.79 6.24
C LEU A 113 7.38 -0.02 6.61
N PHE A 114 6.81 0.70 5.65
CA PHE A 114 5.53 1.38 5.80
C PHE A 114 4.38 0.50 5.29
N VAL A 115 3.37 0.24 6.13
CA VAL A 115 2.27 -0.66 5.78
C VAL A 115 0.99 0.14 5.54
N ASP A 116 0.29 -0.20 4.47
CA ASP A 116 -1.06 0.28 4.23
C ASP A 116 -1.96 -0.88 3.75
N GLN A 117 -3.27 -0.68 3.77
CA GLN A 117 -4.30 -1.70 3.69
C GLN A 117 -5.46 -1.24 2.80
N HIS A 118 -6.36 -2.13 2.37
CA HIS A 118 -7.38 -1.83 1.34
C HIS A 118 -6.77 -1.12 0.12
N PHE A 119 -5.55 -1.55 -0.25
CA PHE A 119 -4.60 -0.66 -0.88
C PHE A 119 -4.93 -0.33 -2.34
N LEU A 120 -5.11 -1.36 -3.16
CA LEU A 120 -5.45 -1.29 -4.59
C LEU A 120 -6.93 -0.92 -4.77
N LYS A 121 -7.84 -1.46 -3.96
CA LYS A 121 -9.29 -1.15 -3.98
C LYS A 121 -9.57 0.34 -3.83
N ARG A 122 -8.71 1.05 -3.09
CA ARG A 122 -8.85 2.48 -2.78
C ARG A 122 -7.74 3.34 -3.39
N GLY A 123 -6.92 2.81 -4.29
CA GLY A 123 -5.82 3.55 -4.93
C GLY A 123 -4.84 4.21 -3.96
N ARG A 124 -4.60 3.58 -2.79
CA ARG A 124 -3.83 4.17 -1.68
C ARG A 124 -2.33 4.32 -1.94
N ILE A 125 -1.85 3.88 -3.11
CA ILE A 125 -0.56 4.30 -3.63
C ILE A 125 -0.47 5.84 -3.68
N GLY A 126 -1.58 6.52 -4.00
CA GLY A 126 -1.63 7.99 -4.05
C GLY A 126 -1.28 8.65 -2.71
N ARG A 127 -1.68 8.08 -1.57
CA ARG A 127 -1.29 8.60 -0.26
C ARG A 127 0.04 8.02 0.25
N MET A 128 0.36 6.78 -0.09
CA MET A 128 1.58 6.11 0.37
C MET A 128 2.84 6.81 -0.15
N LEU A 129 2.90 7.14 -1.45
CA LEU A 129 4.08 7.76 -2.05
C LEU A 129 4.51 9.08 -1.39
N PRO A 130 3.63 10.11 -1.25
CA PRO A 130 3.97 11.34 -0.55
C PRO A 130 4.30 11.11 0.91
N ALA A 131 3.63 10.17 1.59
CA ALA A 131 3.92 9.89 2.99
C ALA A 131 5.27 9.23 3.21
N MET A 132 5.62 8.23 2.39
CA MET A 132 6.92 7.60 2.44
C MET A 132 8.04 8.61 2.20
N ARG A 133 7.88 9.46 1.17
CA ARG A 133 8.86 10.50 0.86
C ARG A 133 9.03 11.51 2.00
N ALA A 134 7.93 12.01 2.57
CA ALA A 134 7.97 13.02 3.62
C ALA A 134 8.46 12.47 4.98
N LEU A 135 8.23 11.19 5.26
CA LEU A 135 8.52 10.56 6.55
C LEU A 135 9.78 9.68 6.54
N GLY A 136 10.52 9.68 5.43
CA GLY A 136 11.82 9.00 5.29
C GLY A 136 11.73 7.49 5.16
N TYR A 137 10.65 6.94 4.61
CA TYR A 137 10.56 5.52 4.27
C TYR A 137 11.09 5.27 2.86
N THR A 138 11.88 4.21 2.72
CA THR A 138 12.29 3.68 1.40
C THR A 138 11.41 2.53 0.95
N MET A 139 10.90 1.71 1.88
CA MET A 139 10.07 0.54 1.57
C MET A 139 8.64 0.69 2.05
N GLY A 140 7.69 0.38 1.18
CA GLY A 140 6.25 0.38 1.44
C GLY A 140 5.61 -0.92 1.01
N LEU A 141 4.61 -1.37 1.76
CA LEU A 141 3.83 -2.57 1.48
C LEU A 141 2.34 -2.25 1.60
N GLY A 142 1.67 -2.21 0.46
CA GLY A 142 0.24 -2.01 0.35
C GLY A 142 -0.49 -3.33 0.20
N VAL A 143 -1.22 -3.76 1.23
CA VAL A 143 -1.95 -5.03 1.25
C VAL A 143 -3.40 -4.84 0.80
N GLU A 144 -3.86 -5.67 -0.14
CA GLU A 144 -5.23 -5.62 -0.64
C GLU A 144 -6.24 -6.38 0.25
N GLU A 145 -7.53 -6.09 0.08
CA GLU A 145 -8.62 -6.88 0.62
C GLU A 145 -8.46 -8.38 0.32
N ASN A 146 -8.96 -9.22 1.23
CA ASN A 146 -8.85 -10.67 1.13
C ASN A 146 -7.41 -11.17 0.93
N THR A 147 -6.42 -10.43 1.42
CA THR A 147 -4.99 -10.77 1.35
C THR A 147 -4.31 -10.47 2.69
N ALA A 148 -3.34 -11.30 3.04
CA ALA A 148 -2.40 -11.12 4.14
C ALA A 148 -0.97 -11.15 3.60
N ALA A 149 -0.13 -10.27 4.13
CA ALA A 149 1.31 -10.35 3.96
C ALA A 149 1.92 -10.87 5.26
N VAL A 150 2.44 -12.10 5.24
CA VAL A 150 3.10 -12.72 6.38
C VAL A 150 4.55 -12.27 6.38
N VAL A 151 4.95 -11.54 7.42
CA VAL A 151 6.32 -11.01 7.56
C VAL A 151 7.09 -11.84 8.58
N LYS A 152 8.19 -12.46 8.17
CA LYS A 152 9.09 -13.21 9.05
C LYS A 152 10.54 -12.79 8.79
N GLY A 153 11.10 -12.00 9.70
CA GLY A 153 12.39 -11.35 9.46
C GLY A 153 12.30 -10.41 8.27
N ASN A 154 13.04 -10.71 7.19
CA ASN A 154 12.98 -9.94 5.93
C ASN A 154 12.06 -10.57 4.88
N GLU A 155 11.57 -11.79 5.10
CA GLU A 155 10.72 -12.47 4.14
C GLU A 155 9.28 -12.00 4.29
N VAL A 156 8.65 -11.72 3.15
CA VAL A 156 7.24 -11.42 2.99
C VAL A 156 6.63 -12.51 2.13
N GLU A 157 5.63 -13.23 2.65
CA GLU A 157 4.82 -14.18 1.88
C GLU A 157 3.41 -13.63 1.69
N ILE A 158 2.90 -13.69 0.47
CA ILE A 158 1.54 -13.26 0.16
C ILE A 158 0.57 -14.44 0.22
N VAL A 159 -0.47 -14.30 1.05
CA VAL A 159 -1.52 -15.31 1.21
C VAL A 159 -2.87 -14.65 0.98
N GLY A 160 -3.78 -15.31 0.27
CA GLY A 160 -5.12 -14.78 0.00
C GLY A 160 -5.42 -14.71 -1.49
N GLY A 161 -6.30 -13.80 -1.90
CA GLY A 161 -6.89 -13.81 -3.24
C GLY A 161 -6.62 -12.61 -4.14
N ARG A 162 -6.01 -11.53 -3.65
CA ARG A 162 -5.85 -10.26 -4.43
C ARG A 162 -4.45 -9.65 -4.43
N GLY A 163 -3.54 -10.08 -3.56
CA GLY A 163 -2.14 -9.66 -3.58
C GLY A 163 -1.78 -8.40 -2.79
N ALA A 164 -0.54 -7.95 -2.99
CA ALA A 164 0.03 -6.78 -2.35
C ALA A 164 0.96 -6.04 -3.32
N LEU A 165 1.07 -4.72 -3.13
CA LEU A 165 2.02 -3.88 -3.86
C LEU A 165 3.20 -3.53 -2.97
N LEU A 166 4.40 -3.91 -3.39
CA LEU A 166 5.65 -3.43 -2.82
C LEU A 166 6.07 -2.15 -3.52
N VAL A 167 6.43 -1.13 -2.76
CA VAL A 167 6.93 0.16 -3.23
C VAL A 167 8.33 0.36 -2.69
N ASP A 168 9.28 0.67 -3.57
CA ASP A 168 10.67 0.96 -3.26
C ASP A 168 11.04 2.34 -3.81
N LEU A 169 11.45 3.24 -2.90
CA LEU A 169 11.86 4.61 -3.16
C LEU A 169 13.38 4.82 -3.03
N SER A 170 14.17 3.75 -2.90
CA SER A 170 15.63 3.83 -2.73
C SER A 170 16.34 4.57 -3.87
N GLU A 171 15.85 4.41 -5.10
CA GLU A 171 16.34 5.12 -6.30
C GLU A 171 15.49 6.35 -6.66
N ALA A 172 14.47 6.67 -5.87
CA ALA A 172 13.52 7.71 -6.21
C ALA A 172 13.99 9.11 -5.81
N SER A 173 13.67 10.09 -6.66
CA SER A 173 14.01 11.49 -6.48
C SER A 173 12.78 12.39 -6.58
N SER A 174 12.89 13.61 -6.05
CA SER A 174 11.89 14.67 -6.17
C SER A 174 12.60 15.98 -6.48
N ASP A 175 11.97 16.82 -7.29
CA ASP A 175 12.38 18.19 -7.57
C ASP A 175 11.74 19.13 -6.54
N ALA A 176 12.59 19.75 -5.71
CA ALA A 176 12.16 20.70 -4.69
C ALA A 176 11.71 22.07 -5.27
N GLY A 177 11.99 22.33 -6.55
CA GLY A 177 11.54 23.54 -7.25
C GLY A 177 10.07 23.51 -7.68
N LEU A 178 9.42 22.33 -7.65
CA LEU A 178 8.00 22.20 -7.97
C LEU A 178 7.11 22.48 -6.75
N PRO A 179 5.97 23.17 -6.91
CA PRO A 179 5.10 23.60 -5.80
C PRO A 179 4.19 22.50 -5.25
N ALA A 180 4.39 21.25 -5.67
CA ALA A 180 3.55 20.11 -5.33
C ALA A 180 4.37 18.82 -5.30
N PHE A 181 3.78 17.77 -4.70
CA PHE A 181 4.41 16.45 -4.68
C PHE A 181 4.77 16.00 -6.09
N ASN A 182 5.99 15.50 -6.23
CA ASN A 182 6.49 14.91 -7.46
C ASN A 182 7.51 13.83 -7.10
N LEU A 183 7.59 12.82 -7.95
CA LEU A 183 8.42 11.66 -7.74
C LEU A 183 8.90 11.13 -9.07
N ARG A 184 10.19 10.78 -9.18
CA ARG A 184 10.75 10.10 -10.35
C ARG A 184 11.53 8.88 -9.94
N GLY A 185 11.38 7.80 -10.68
CA GLY A 185 12.19 6.60 -10.56
C GLY A 185 11.82 5.67 -9.41
N ALA A 186 10.62 5.79 -8.83
CA ALA A 186 10.13 4.80 -7.88
C ALA A 186 10.01 3.42 -8.54
N VAL A 187 10.17 2.36 -7.76
CA VAL A 187 10.06 0.98 -8.23
C VAL A 187 8.86 0.34 -7.53
N ILE A 188 7.95 -0.23 -8.30
CA ILE A 188 6.78 -0.94 -7.76
C ILE A 188 6.75 -2.39 -8.26
N SER A 189 6.36 -3.29 -7.36
CA SER A 189 6.18 -4.71 -7.68
C SER A 189 4.86 -5.20 -7.11
N TYR A 190 4.07 -5.88 -7.92
CA TYR A 190 2.86 -6.58 -7.51
C TYR A 190 3.19 -8.05 -7.25
N LEU A 191 2.84 -8.49 -6.04
CA LEU A 191 3.02 -9.84 -5.54
C LEU A 191 1.63 -10.41 -5.25
N ASP A 192 1.33 -11.59 -5.76
CA ASP A 192 0.05 -12.26 -5.56
C ASP A 192 0.26 -13.58 -4.80
N ARG A 193 -0.82 -14.28 -4.51
CA ARG A 193 -0.86 -15.47 -3.65
C ARG A 193 0.27 -16.45 -3.94
N GLY A 194 0.94 -16.87 -2.88
CA GLY A 194 2.08 -17.79 -2.88
C GLY A 194 3.42 -17.16 -3.26
N ASP A 195 3.46 -15.89 -3.67
CA ASP A 195 4.72 -15.20 -3.92
C ASP A 195 5.43 -14.90 -2.60
N ARG A 196 6.76 -15.03 -2.62
CA ARG A 196 7.65 -14.64 -1.52
C ARG A 196 8.63 -13.58 -1.96
N HIS A 197 8.91 -12.60 -1.11
CA HIS A 197 9.86 -11.53 -1.35
C HIS A 197 10.77 -11.32 -0.14
N ASP A 198 12.08 -11.27 -0.36
CA ASP A 198 13.04 -10.92 0.69
C ASP A 198 13.37 -9.43 0.59
N LEU A 199 12.92 -8.66 1.59
CA LEU A 199 13.05 -7.20 1.67
C LEU A 199 14.51 -6.71 1.74
N LYS A 200 15.47 -7.58 2.09
CA LYS A 200 16.88 -7.21 2.21
C LYS A 200 17.63 -7.39 0.90
N THR A 201 17.36 -8.48 0.19
CA THR A 201 18.01 -8.85 -1.07
C THR A 201 17.26 -8.33 -2.30
N GLY A 202 15.97 -8.00 -2.15
CA GLY A 202 15.09 -7.60 -3.25
C GLY A 202 14.71 -8.76 -4.17
N VAL A 203 14.97 -10.01 -3.77
CA VAL A 203 14.66 -11.21 -4.56
C VAL A 203 13.21 -11.62 -4.31
N THR A 204 12.45 -11.80 -5.39
CA THR A 204 11.11 -12.40 -5.36
C THR A 204 11.17 -13.82 -5.92
N THR A 205 10.50 -14.74 -5.23
CA THR A 205 10.17 -16.08 -5.72
C THR A 205 8.67 -16.16 -6.02
N PRO A 206 8.25 -16.18 -7.29
CA PRO A 206 6.86 -16.39 -7.65
C PRO A 206 6.34 -17.74 -7.17
N ALA A 207 5.03 -17.84 -6.96
CA ALA A 207 4.36 -19.09 -6.65
C ALA A 207 4.62 -20.17 -7.71
N ALA A 208 4.75 -21.43 -7.28
CA ALA A 208 5.16 -22.53 -8.15
C ALA A 208 4.24 -22.76 -9.36
N HIS A 209 2.94 -22.45 -9.25
CA HIS A 209 2.01 -22.58 -10.38
C HIS A 209 2.29 -21.54 -11.48
N LYS A 210 2.74 -20.33 -11.12
CA LYS A 210 3.09 -19.27 -12.06
C LYS A 210 4.38 -19.53 -12.83
N LEU A 211 5.26 -20.39 -12.29
CA LEU A 211 6.51 -20.77 -12.94
C LEU A 211 6.32 -21.80 -14.07
N ARG A 212 5.11 -22.34 -14.25
CA ARG A 212 4.80 -23.30 -15.32
C ARG A 212 4.59 -22.60 -16.66
N ASP A 213 4.18 -21.34 -16.63
CA ASP A 213 3.93 -20.51 -17.79
C ASP A 213 5.18 -19.68 -18.14
N GLN A 214 5.21 -19.10 -19.34
CA GLN A 214 6.37 -18.33 -19.81
C GLN A 214 6.59 -17.08 -18.95
N LYS A 215 7.82 -16.89 -18.48
CA LYS A 215 8.27 -15.63 -17.89
C LYS A 215 8.23 -14.52 -18.95
N LEU A 216 7.54 -13.43 -18.65
CA LEU A 216 7.56 -12.22 -19.47
C LEU A 216 8.75 -11.35 -19.03
N ASP A 217 9.72 -11.19 -19.91
CA ASP A 217 10.94 -10.43 -19.63
C ASP A 217 11.22 -9.45 -20.78
N PRO A 218 10.84 -8.17 -20.67
CA PRO A 218 11.11 -7.16 -21.68
C PRO A 218 12.55 -7.01 -22.16
N ALA A 219 13.55 -7.50 -21.42
CA ALA A 219 14.95 -7.50 -21.83
C ALA A 219 15.37 -8.77 -22.60
N ALA A 220 14.52 -9.80 -22.62
CA ALA A 220 14.83 -11.07 -23.27
C ALA A 220 14.56 -11.03 -24.78
N ALA A 221 15.40 -11.74 -25.55
CA ALA A 221 15.34 -11.75 -27.01
C ALA A 221 14.05 -12.37 -27.56
N ASP A 222 13.38 -13.23 -26.78
CA ASP A 222 12.14 -13.92 -27.09
C ASP A 222 10.88 -13.20 -26.58
N TYR A 223 11.02 -12.01 -25.98
CA TYR A 223 9.88 -11.18 -25.59
C TYR A 223 9.13 -10.69 -26.83
N ARG A 224 7.88 -11.14 -26.98
CA ARG A 224 7.02 -10.86 -28.14
C ARG A 224 5.62 -10.43 -27.68
N PRO A 225 5.48 -9.22 -27.08
CA PRO A 225 4.17 -8.70 -26.75
C PRO A 225 3.35 -8.49 -28.03
N HIS A 226 2.18 -9.10 -28.09
CA HIS A 226 1.26 -9.01 -29.23
C HIS A 226 0.07 -8.09 -28.93
N LEU A 227 -0.17 -7.79 -27.65
CA LEU A 227 -1.24 -6.90 -27.21
C LEU A 227 -0.83 -5.44 -27.40
N GLN A 228 -1.80 -4.63 -27.83
CA GLN A 228 -1.66 -3.19 -27.95
C GLN A 228 -2.71 -2.54 -27.04
N PHE A 229 -2.21 -1.76 -26.08
CA PHE A 229 -3.03 -1.00 -25.15
C PHE A 229 -2.64 0.47 -25.29
N ASP A 230 -3.48 1.25 -25.96
CA ASP A 230 -3.28 2.70 -26.14
C ASP A 230 -4.05 3.49 -25.07
N HIS A 231 -4.23 2.90 -23.88
CA HIS A 231 -5.02 3.48 -22.81
C HIS A 231 -4.28 4.59 -22.07
N TYR A 232 -4.99 5.70 -21.87
CA TYR A 232 -4.70 6.67 -20.83
C TYR A 232 -5.72 6.48 -19.70
N PHE A 233 -5.26 6.09 -18.53
CA PHE A 233 -6.14 5.83 -17.39
C PHE A 233 -6.64 7.15 -16.79
N LEU A 234 -7.89 7.52 -17.04
CA LEU A 234 -8.45 8.79 -16.53
C LEU A 234 -8.56 8.87 -15.00
N ASP A 235 -8.59 7.72 -14.33
CA ASP A 235 -8.46 7.60 -12.87
C ASP A 235 -7.54 6.42 -12.51
N ILE A 236 -6.25 6.68 -12.40
CA ILE A 236 -5.23 5.68 -12.03
C ILE A 236 -5.34 5.21 -10.58
N LEU A 237 -6.08 5.94 -9.74
CA LEU A 237 -6.33 5.59 -8.34
C LEU A 237 -7.67 4.86 -8.16
N ALA A 238 -8.36 4.53 -9.25
CA ALA A 238 -9.55 3.69 -9.21
C ALA A 238 -9.21 2.26 -8.76
N ASP A 239 -10.27 1.51 -8.44
CA ASP A 239 -10.23 0.12 -7.97
C ASP A 239 -9.29 -0.75 -8.83
N ASN A 240 -8.18 -1.19 -8.24
CA ASN A 240 -7.17 -2.07 -8.85
C ASN A 240 -6.48 -1.51 -10.11
N MET A 241 -6.68 -0.23 -10.44
CA MET A 241 -6.26 0.31 -11.72
C MET A 241 -4.74 0.34 -11.91
N ILE A 242 -3.98 0.55 -10.82
CA ILE A 242 -2.52 0.51 -10.86
C ILE A 242 -1.98 -0.87 -11.26
N VAL A 243 -2.61 -1.97 -10.81
CA VAL A 243 -2.20 -3.33 -11.18
C VAL A 243 -2.60 -3.63 -12.62
N THR A 244 -3.79 -3.20 -13.05
CA THR A 244 -4.19 -3.27 -14.46
C THR A 244 -3.21 -2.52 -15.37
N ALA A 245 -2.74 -1.34 -14.97
CA ALA A 245 -1.72 -0.60 -15.70
C ALA A 245 -0.38 -1.35 -15.74
N MET A 246 0.02 -2.00 -14.65
CA MET A 246 1.24 -2.83 -14.59
C MET A 246 1.17 -4.07 -15.47
N SER A 247 0.04 -4.80 -15.49
CA SER A 247 -0.13 -5.97 -16.36
C SER A 247 -0.18 -5.57 -17.82
N GLN A 248 -0.96 -4.55 -18.18
CA GLN A 248 -1.00 -4.02 -19.56
C GLN A 248 0.37 -3.52 -20.02
N LEU A 249 1.15 -2.89 -19.15
CA LEU A 249 2.52 -2.51 -19.45
C LEU A 249 3.38 -3.74 -19.76
N LEU A 250 3.32 -4.78 -18.92
CA LEU A 250 4.13 -5.99 -19.08
C LEU A 250 3.76 -6.80 -20.33
N GLU A 251 2.47 -6.92 -20.66
CA GLU A 251 1.99 -7.74 -21.77
C GLU A 251 1.90 -6.96 -23.09
N GLY A 252 1.84 -5.63 -23.00
CA GLY A 252 1.69 -4.73 -24.12
C GLY A 252 3.00 -4.33 -24.79
N ARG A 253 2.89 -3.88 -26.04
CA ARG A 253 4.02 -3.34 -26.83
C ARG A 253 4.55 -2.00 -26.34
N SER A 254 3.69 -1.20 -25.70
CA SER A 254 4.08 0.14 -25.25
C SER A 254 5.23 0.07 -24.24
N PRO A 255 6.22 0.98 -24.31
CA PRO A 255 7.27 1.07 -23.30
C PRO A 255 6.76 1.69 -21.98
N GLU A 256 5.61 2.36 -22.03
CA GLU A 256 5.00 3.05 -20.90
C GLU A 256 3.48 3.03 -20.93
N VAL A 257 2.88 3.26 -19.77
CA VAL A 257 1.46 3.44 -19.54
C VAL A 257 1.28 4.70 -18.70
N ARG A 258 0.26 5.50 -19.00
CA ARG A 258 -0.03 6.74 -18.29
C ARG A 258 -1.42 6.75 -17.70
N GLY A 259 -1.57 7.45 -16.59
CA GLY A 259 -2.85 7.71 -15.98
C GLY A 259 -2.86 8.98 -15.16
N LEU A 260 -4.05 9.45 -14.84
CA LEU A 260 -4.29 10.68 -14.12
C LEU A 260 -4.92 10.39 -12.77
N ALA A 261 -4.49 11.13 -11.75
CA ALA A 261 -5.18 11.29 -10.49
C ALA A 261 -5.67 12.74 -10.37
N TYR A 262 -6.98 12.95 -10.45
CA TYR A 262 -7.56 14.28 -10.37
C TYR A 262 -8.94 14.26 -9.71
N ARG A 263 -9.22 15.28 -8.90
CA ARG A 263 -10.55 15.50 -8.32
C ARG A 263 -11.34 16.48 -9.17
N VAL A 264 -12.21 15.95 -10.02
CA VAL A 264 -13.09 16.75 -10.90
C VAL A 264 -14.04 17.66 -10.12
N ARG A 265 -14.49 17.24 -8.93
CA ARG A 265 -15.33 18.04 -8.03
C ARG A 265 -14.56 18.37 -6.75
N PRO A 266 -13.85 19.51 -6.68
CA PRO A 266 -13.11 19.92 -5.50
C PRO A 266 -14.00 19.96 -4.25
N ARG A 267 -13.44 19.64 -3.08
CA ARG A 267 -14.15 19.80 -1.81
C ARG A 267 -14.19 21.29 -1.41
N PRO A 268 -15.17 21.74 -0.61
CA PRO A 268 -15.12 23.05 0.00
C PRO A 268 -13.79 23.26 0.73
N GLY A 269 -13.09 24.36 0.45
CA GLY A 269 -11.78 24.67 1.05
C GLY A 269 -10.57 23.99 0.39
N ASP A 270 -10.72 23.32 -0.76
CA ASP A 270 -9.58 22.82 -1.54
C ASP A 270 -8.74 23.99 -2.07
N LEU A 271 -7.51 24.11 -1.57
CA LEU A 271 -6.59 25.22 -1.89
C LEU A 271 -5.98 25.11 -3.30
N SER A 272 -6.16 23.98 -3.99
CA SER A 272 -5.55 23.75 -5.30
C SER A 272 -6.49 22.93 -6.18
N PRO A 273 -7.65 23.48 -6.57
CA PRO A 273 -8.70 22.73 -7.26
C PRO A 273 -8.28 22.23 -8.64
N GLU A 274 -7.37 22.93 -9.33
CA GLU A 274 -6.84 22.56 -10.66
C GLU A 274 -5.65 21.60 -10.60
N LEU A 275 -5.14 21.26 -9.40
CA LEU A 275 -3.97 20.41 -9.27
C LEU A 275 -4.35 18.93 -9.40
N GLY A 276 -3.81 18.28 -10.44
CA GLY A 276 -3.83 16.84 -10.65
C GLY A 276 -2.42 16.24 -10.65
N PHE A 277 -2.33 14.93 -10.82
CA PHE A 277 -1.06 14.21 -10.89
C PHE A 277 -1.10 13.17 -12.00
N GLU A 278 -0.16 13.26 -12.94
CA GLU A 278 0.05 12.21 -13.94
C GLU A 278 0.98 11.13 -13.37
N PHE A 279 0.54 9.88 -13.44
CA PHE A 279 1.30 8.69 -13.11
C PHE A 279 1.79 8.09 -14.42
N ARG A 280 3.10 7.91 -14.54
CA ARG A 280 3.74 7.26 -15.68
C ARG A 280 4.43 5.99 -15.20
N LEU A 281 3.91 4.84 -15.65
CA LEU A 281 4.50 3.54 -15.41
C LEU A 281 5.31 3.14 -16.64
N TYR A 282 6.52 2.62 -16.47
CA TYR A 282 7.36 2.23 -17.59
C TYR A 282 8.25 1.03 -17.26
N LYS A 283 8.62 0.30 -18.32
CA LYS A 283 9.57 -0.81 -18.22
C LYS A 283 10.94 -0.24 -17.88
N GLY A 284 11.59 -0.82 -16.87
CA GLY A 284 12.94 -0.46 -16.45
C GLY A 284 13.81 -1.69 -16.23
N PRO A 285 15.05 -1.50 -15.74
CA PRO A 285 15.94 -2.60 -15.41
C PRO A 285 15.30 -3.58 -14.44
N GLY A 286 15.24 -4.86 -14.84
CA GLY A 286 14.67 -5.94 -14.04
C GLY A 286 13.14 -6.00 -14.04
N THR A 287 12.43 -5.18 -14.82
CA THR A 287 10.99 -5.38 -15.03
C THR A 287 10.77 -6.76 -15.62
N VAL A 288 10.00 -7.60 -14.94
CA VAL A 288 9.66 -8.97 -15.37
C VAL A 288 8.32 -9.35 -14.79
N GLY A 289 7.69 -10.40 -15.30
CA GLY A 289 6.55 -10.97 -14.61
C GLY A 289 6.14 -12.36 -15.08
N TRP A 290 5.12 -12.85 -14.40
CA TRP A 290 4.50 -14.15 -14.62
C TRP A 290 2.98 -13.98 -14.54
N PHE A 291 2.28 -14.76 -15.33
CA PHE A 291 0.84 -14.85 -15.37
C PHE A 291 0.46 -16.32 -15.28
N SER A 292 -0.62 -16.64 -14.56
CA SER A 292 -1.20 -17.97 -14.59
C SER A 292 -2.69 -17.92 -14.30
N ASN A 293 -3.45 -18.78 -14.98
CA ASN A 293 -4.87 -19.01 -14.72
C ASN A 293 -5.15 -20.35 -14.02
N ALA A 294 -4.10 -21.03 -13.55
CA ALA A 294 -4.16 -22.41 -13.05
C ALA A 294 -5.10 -22.61 -11.84
N LEU A 295 -5.45 -21.54 -11.13
CA LEU A 295 -6.33 -21.57 -9.95
C LEU A 295 -7.75 -21.04 -10.23
N GLY A 296 -8.14 -20.91 -11.50
CA GLY A 296 -9.48 -20.50 -11.92
C GLY A 296 -9.72 -18.98 -11.94
N GLY A 297 -8.67 -18.19 -11.77
CA GLY A 297 -8.65 -16.73 -11.96
C GLY A 297 -7.27 -16.28 -12.42
N ASP A 298 -7.15 -15.01 -12.81
CA ASP A 298 -5.91 -14.44 -13.31
C ASP A 298 -4.98 -14.07 -12.14
N ASP A 299 -3.94 -14.87 -11.92
CA ASP A 299 -2.91 -14.59 -10.92
C ASP A 299 -1.68 -13.97 -11.61
N TYR A 300 -1.19 -12.86 -11.07
CA TYR A 300 -0.03 -12.15 -11.62
C TYR A 300 1.11 -12.00 -10.61
N THR A 301 2.33 -11.99 -11.12
CA THR A 301 3.49 -11.43 -10.42
C THR A 301 4.14 -10.44 -11.37
N VAL A 302 4.18 -9.16 -11.02
CA VAL A 302 4.79 -8.12 -11.88
C VAL A 302 5.82 -7.37 -11.07
N LEU A 303 7.09 -7.48 -11.45
CA LEU A 303 8.20 -6.98 -10.66
C LEU A 303 8.83 -5.77 -11.31
N LYS A 304 9.35 -4.87 -10.46
CA LYS A 304 10.27 -3.78 -10.80
C LYS A 304 9.79 -2.89 -11.95
N VAL A 305 8.50 -2.56 -11.97
CA VAL A 305 7.97 -1.51 -12.85
C VAL A 305 8.42 -0.15 -12.29
N ARG A 306 8.84 0.76 -13.17
CA ARG A 306 9.19 2.12 -12.76
C ARG A 306 7.97 3.00 -12.72
N LEU A 307 7.94 3.94 -11.79
CA LEU A 307 6.86 4.89 -11.59
C LEU A 307 7.40 6.31 -11.40
N ASP A 308 6.88 7.22 -12.22
CA ASP A 308 6.99 8.67 -12.01
C ASP A 308 5.60 9.24 -11.67
N VAL A 309 5.57 10.26 -10.81
CA VAL A 309 4.38 11.05 -10.48
C VAL A 309 4.70 12.53 -10.71
N THR A 310 4.00 13.13 -11.67
CA THR A 310 4.23 14.52 -12.09
C THR A 310 3.00 15.37 -11.75
N PRO A 311 3.14 16.49 -11.01
CA PRO A 311 2.03 17.40 -10.80
C PRO A 311 1.66 18.08 -12.12
N VAL A 312 0.35 18.15 -12.40
CA VAL A 312 -0.20 18.75 -13.63
C VAL A 312 -1.29 19.75 -13.30
N ARG A 313 -1.46 20.75 -14.17
CA ARG A 313 -2.59 21.68 -14.11
C ARG A 313 -3.72 21.16 -15.00
N MET A 314 -4.89 20.97 -14.40
CA MET A 314 -6.09 20.50 -15.08
C MET A 314 -6.92 21.65 -15.61
N ALA A 315 -7.57 21.44 -16.75
CA ALA A 315 -8.52 22.39 -17.32
C ALA A 315 -9.80 22.48 -16.44
N SER A 316 -10.40 23.67 -16.42
CA SER A 316 -11.69 23.94 -15.78
C SER A 316 -12.56 24.79 -16.70
N PRO A 317 -13.65 24.25 -17.29
CA PRO A 317 -14.11 22.86 -17.15
C PRO A 317 -13.14 21.86 -17.78
N LEU A 318 -13.20 20.59 -17.33
CA LEU A 318 -12.32 19.54 -17.86
C LEU A 318 -12.54 19.30 -19.36
N PHE A 319 -13.78 19.50 -19.83
CA PHE A 319 -14.16 19.40 -21.23
C PHE A 319 -15.24 20.44 -21.55
N THR A 320 -15.29 20.83 -22.82
CA THR A 320 -16.40 21.62 -23.38
C THR A 320 -17.28 20.68 -24.19
N PRO A 321 -18.61 20.65 -23.98
CA PRO A 321 -19.51 19.87 -24.83
C PRO A 321 -19.40 20.31 -26.30
N LEU A 322 -19.55 19.35 -27.23
CA LEU A 322 -19.65 19.68 -28.65
C LEU A 322 -20.93 20.50 -28.90
N SER A 323 -20.80 21.59 -29.63
CA SER A 323 -21.92 22.34 -30.19
C SER A 323 -22.03 22.04 -31.68
N ALA A 324 -23.25 21.81 -32.18
CA ALA A 324 -23.50 21.89 -33.62
C ALA A 324 -23.24 23.33 -34.08
N ASN A 325 -22.56 23.49 -35.22
CA ASN A 325 -22.42 24.79 -35.90
C ASN A 325 -23.76 25.30 -36.41
#